data_AF-A0A0G4NPW8-F1
#
_entry.id   AF-A0A0G4NPW8-F1
#
_cell.length_a   1.000
_cell.length_b   1.000
_cell.length_c   1.000
_cell.angle_alpha   90.00
_cell.angle_beta   90.00
_cell.angle_gamma   90.00
#
_symmetry.space_group_name_H-M   'P 1'
#
loop_
_entity.id
_entity.type
_entity.pdbx_description
1 polymer ?
#
loop_
_entity_poly.entity_id
_entity_poly.type
_entity_poly.pdbx_seq_one_letter_code
_entity_poly.pdbx_strand_id
1 'polypeptide(L)'
;MALVDYSSDSSVVTADSEIAPPPAKKQRSGGGPDGKGGEASHPTASDLPPLPESFHDLYASSVRQSVSDDPSLHNGRKRLTPHVAGNWPSHVYIEWHPTTEQHALLVDFLDAAQKQLGTTHRLHSFLTSDLNAPLPLHISLSKSLSLTTANKDAFLDALTSSLRPTSAAVKGPFTVSPSGLAFYKSPDSDRAFLVKVVE
;
A
#
# COMPACT_ATOMS: atom_id res chain seq x y z
N MET A 1 10.13 3.82 6.43
CA MET A 1 10.66 2.46 6.22
C MET A 1 12.12 2.49 6.59
N ALA A 2 12.56 1.62 7.50
CA ALA A 2 13.96 1.54 7.89
C ALA A 2 14.76 0.95 6.73
N LEU A 3 15.79 1.66 6.30
CA LEU A 3 16.72 1.19 5.28
C LEU A 3 17.52 0.04 5.90
N VAL A 4 17.34 -1.15 5.35
CA VAL A 4 18.03 -2.36 5.80
C VAL A 4 19.31 -2.46 4.99
N ASP A 5 20.45 -2.13 5.61
CA ASP A 5 21.75 -2.25 4.98
C ASP A 5 22.17 -3.72 4.95
N TYR A 6 22.24 -4.29 3.75
CA TYR A 6 22.82 -5.61 3.51
C TYR A 6 24.34 -5.49 3.48
N SER A 7 25.00 -5.91 4.56
CA SER A 7 26.44 -6.17 4.55
C SER A 7 26.67 -7.68 4.52
N SER A 8 26.95 -8.21 3.32
CA SER A 8 27.59 -9.51 3.16
C SER A 8 29.10 -9.31 3.30
N ASP A 9 29.67 -9.75 4.42
CA ASP A 9 30.80 -10.70 4.35
C ASP A 9 31.00 -11.37 5.72
N SER A 10 31.14 -12.70 5.68
CA SER A 10 31.30 -13.56 6.84
C SER A 10 32.79 -13.79 7.06
N SER A 11 33.36 -13.15 8.09
CA SER A 11 34.60 -13.63 8.70
C SER A 11 34.48 -13.63 10.23
N VAL A 12 34.50 -14.84 10.77
CA VAL A 12 34.53 -15.15 12.19
C VAL A 12 35.94 -14.88 12.72
N VAL A 13 36.08 -13.92 13.62
CA VAL A 13 37.15 -13.91 14.63
C VAL A 13 36.62 -13.35 15.95
N THR A 14 36.93 -14.09 17.00
CA THR A 14 36.45 -14.00 18.38
C THR A 14 37.20 -12.98 19.25
N ALA A 15 36.53 -12.60 20.34
CA ALA A 15 37.05 -12.13 21.63
C ALA A 15 37.26 -10.62 21.86
N ASP A 16 36.32 -10.06 22.62
CA ASP A 16 36.47 -9.30 23.87
C ASP A 16 37.53 -8.18 23.95
N SER A 17 37.08 -6.92 24.02
CA SER A 17 37.51 -5.89 24.99
C SER A 17 37.06 -4.47 24.59
N GLU A 18 36.40 -3.83 25.55
CA GLU A 18 36.39 -2.40 25.92
C GLU A 18 36.27 -1.25 24.89
N ILE A 19 35.33 -0.37 25.22
CA ILE A 19 34.91 0.86 24.54
C ILE A 19 36.03 1.91 24.62
N ALA A 20 36.48 2.42 23.46
CA ALA A 20 37.28 3.63 23.36
C ALA A 20 36.75 4.54 22.21
N PRO A 21 36.68 5.88 22.41
CA PRO A 21 36.16 6.82 21.41
C PRO A 21 37.16 7.03 20.24
N PRO A 22 36.67 7.37 19.03
CA PRO A 22 37.53 7.50 17.86
C PRO A 22 38.41 8.77 17.91
N PRO A 23 39.64 8.71 17.38
CA PRO A 23 40.62 9.79 17.47
C PRO A 23 40.33 10.95 16.48
N ALA A 24 40.67 12.17 16.91
CA ALA A 24 40.61 13.38 16.10
C ALA A 24 41.56 13.31 14.89
N LYS A 25 41.04 13.55 13.68
CA LYS A 25 41.82 13.60 12.43
C LYS A 25 42.66 14.88 12.38
N LYS A 26 43.98 14.74 12.41
CA LYS A 26 44.96 15.79 12.06
C LYS A 26 44.93 16.08 10.56
N GLN A 27 44.81 17.36 10.20
CA GLN A 27 45.12 17.87 8.86
C GLN A 27 46.60 17.63 8.53
N ARG A 28 46.88 17.15 7.33
CA ARG A 28 48.24 17.12 6.75
C ARG A 28 48.28 18.03 5.53
N SER A 29 49.07 19.09 5.65
CA SER A 29 49.51 19.98 4.58
C SER A 29 50.72 19.39 3.84
N GLY A 30 50.71 19.49 2.52
CA GLY A 30 51.85 19.26 1.60
C GLY A 30 51.27 19.24 0.18
N GLY A 31 51.56 20.18 -0.72
CA GLY A 31 52.89 20.59 -1.18
C GLY A 31 53.24 19.72 -2.39
N GLY A 32 53.06 20.25 -3.62
CA GLY A 32 53.16 19.54 -4.93
C GLY A 32 54.58 19.10 -5.35
N PRO A 33 54.90 18.84 -6.64
CA PRO A 33 54.20 19.25 -7.87
C PRO A 33 54.13 18.21 -9.03
N ASP A 34 53.51 18.65 -10.13
CA ASP A 34 53.65 18.22 -11.54
C ASP A 34 53.10 16.87 -12.03
N GLY A 35 52.00 16.96 -12.80
CA GLY A 35 51.49 15.89 -13.65
C GLY A 35 50.30 16.35 -14.49
N LYS A 36 50.56 16.72 -15.75
CA LYS A 36 49.55 17.06 -16.77
C LYS A 36 48.66 15.85 -17.10
N GLY A 37 47.35 16.02 -17.05
CA GLY A 37 46.36 15.08 -17.61
C GLY A 37 44.95 15.60 -17.34
N GLY A 38 44.12 15.74 -18.37
CA GLY A 38 42.84 16.44 -18.30
C GLY A 38 41.76 15.70 -17.53
N GLU A 39 40.85 16.47 -16.91
CA GLU A 39 39.66 15.93 -16.27
C GLU A 39 38.53 16.96 -16.34
N ALA A 40 37.39 16.53 -16.87
CA ALA A 40 36.14 17.26 -16.79
C ALA A 40 35.73 17.32 -15.31
N SER A 41 35.56 18.53 -14.78
CA SER A 41 35.18 18.77 -13.40
C SER A 41 33.77 18.24 -13.13
N HIS A 42 33.67 17.05 -12.54
CA HIS A 42 32.45 16.65 -11.83
C HIS A 42 32.30 17.54 -10.59
N PRO A 43 31.17 18.24 -10.40
CA PRO A 43 30.97 19.06 -9.22
C PRO A 43 31.01 18.17 -7.98
N THR A 44 31.88 18.53 -7.05
CA THR A 44 31.92 17.91 -5.72
C THR A 44 30.64 18.29 -4.96
N ALA A 45 30.20 17.48 -4.00
CA ALA A 45 28.96 17.70 -3.26
C ALA A 45 28.89 19.09 -2.54
N SER A 46 30.01 19.80 -2.44
CA SER A 46 30.11 21.17 -1.93
C SER A 46 29.76 22.27 -2.93
N ASP A 47 29.61 21.96 -4.23
CA ASP A 47 29.24 22.95 -5.27
C ASP A 47 27.72 23.04 -5.50
N LEU A 48 26.93 22.18 -4.86
CA LEU A 48 25.48 22.24 -4.94
C LEU A 48 24.93 23.14 -3.83
N PRO A 49 23.99 24.06 -4.14
CA PRO A 49 23.31 24.80 -3.10
C PRO A 49 22.64 23.80 -2.15
N PRO A 50 22.65 24.07 -0.83
CA PRO A 50 21.97 23.21 0.12
C PRO A 50 20.51 23.10 -0.29
N LEU A 51 19.96 21.90 -0.09
CA LEU A 51 18.55 21.66 -0.30
C LEU A 51 17.75 22.70 0.49
N PRO A 52 16.72 23.34 -0.09
CA PRO A 52 15.87 24.25 0.65
C PRO A 52 15.34 23.55 1.91
N GLU A 53 15.28 24.24 3.05
CA GLU A 53 14.75 23.64 4.29
C GLU A 53 13.34 23.07 4.08
N SER A 54 12.52 23.72 3.26
CA SER A 54 11.19 23.27 2.84
C SER A 54 11.17 21.95 2.06
N PHE A 55 12.30 21.53 1.47
CA PHE A 55 12.42 20.23 0.83
C PHE A 55 12.39 19.09 1.85
N HIS A 56 12.94 19.32 3.05
CA HIS A 56 12.89 18.33 4.12
C HIS A 56 11.47 18.15 4.65
N ASP A 57 10.64 19.20 4.64
CA ASP A 57 9.23 19.12 5.05
C ASP A 57 8.37 18.28 4.09
N LEU A 58 8.69 18.28 2.78
CA LEU A 58 7.98 17.49 1.77
C LEU A 58 8.15 15.97 1.96
N TYR A 59 9.27 15.54 2.57
CA TYR A 59 9.61 14.14 2.82
C TYR A 59 9.75 13.80 4.29
N ALA A 60 9.47 14.75 5.19
CA ALA A 60 9.23 14.50 6.60
C ALA A 60 7.93 13.71 6.72
N SER A 61 8.00 12.44 6.32
CA SER A 61 6.89 11.50 6.31
C SER A 61 6.26 11.54 7.69
N SER A 62 5.02 12.03 7.72
CA SER A 62 4.12 12.15 8.86
C SER A 62 4.38 11.09 9.93
N VAL A 63 5.19 11.44 10.94
CA VAL A 63 4.98 10.86 12.26
C VAL A 63 3.59 11.34 12.63
N ARG A 64 2.61 10.43 12.65
CA ARG A 64 1.21 10.76 12.96
C ARG A 64 1.21 11.62 14.23
N GLN A 65 0.87 12.91 14.08
CA GLN A 65 0.85 13.86 15.20
C GLN A 65 -0.28 13.55 16.19
N SER A 66 -1.21 12.66 15.84
CA SER A 66 -2.27 12.20 16.74
C SER A 66 -2.53 10.69 16.63
N VAL A 67 -2.85 10.08 17.77
CA VAL A 67 -3.39 8.72 17.89
C VAL A 67 -4.92 8.72 17.65
N SER A 68 -5.53 9.90 17.57
CA SER A 68 -6.97 10.08 17.39
C SER A 68 -7.34 10.04 15.91
N ASP A 69 -8.26 9.15 15.57
CA ASP A 69 -8.84 9.03 14.23
C ASP A 69 -9.75 10.24 13.95
N ASP A 70 -9.47 11.01 12.91
CA ASP A 70 -10.34 12.09 12.43
C ASP A 70 -11.28 11.53 11.34
N PRO A 71 -12.59 11.38 11.62
CA PRO A 71 -13.52 10.82 10.66
C PRO A 71 -13.69 11.68 9.40
N SER A 72 -13.43 12.99 9.48
CA SER A 72 -13.60 13.91 8.33
C SER A 72 -12.61 13.61 7.21
N LEU A 73 -11.40 13.13 7.54
CA LEU A 73 -10.38 12.69 6.58
C LEU A 73 -10.73 11.34 5.90
N HIS A 74 -11.81 10.70 6.32
CA HIS A 74 -12.21 9.39 5.86
C HIS A 74 -13.70 9.32 5.48
N ASN A 75 -14.30 10.40 4.96
CA ASN A 75 -15.73 10.47 4.60
C ASN A 75 -16.67 10.05 5.75
N GLY A 76 -16.37 10.53 6.95
CA GLY A 76 -17.09 10.20 8.18
C GLY A 76 -16.81 8.79 8.74
N ARG A 77 -15.86 8.03 8.17
CA ARG A 77 -15.50 6.69 8.69
C ARG A 77 -14.82 6.87 10.04
N LYS A 78 -15.43 6.29 11.08
CA LYS A 78 -14.77 6.06 12.37
C LYS A 78 -14.19 4.66 12.35
N ARG A 79 -12.88 4.51 12.56
CA ARG A 79 -12.25 3.20 12.69
C ARG A 79 -12.80 2.51 13.95
N LEU A 80 -13.41 1.34 13.76
CA LEU A 80 -13.80 0.47 14.88
C LEU A 80 -12.58 -0.16 15.55
N THR A 81 -11.55 -0.47 14.78
CA THR A 81 -10.30 -1.07 15.28
C THR A 81 -9.17 -0.05 15.14
N PRO A 82 -8.56 0.40 16.25
CA PRO A 82 -7.39 1.26 16.18
C PRO A 82 -6.24 0.52 15.49
N HIS A 83 -5.36 1.26 14.82
CA HIS A 83 -4.15 0.66 14.28
C HIS A 83 -3.28 0.16 15.44
N VAL A 84 -3.02 -1.14 15.48
CA VAL A 84 -2.08 -1.75 16.43
C VAL A 84 -0.79 -2.04 15.67
N ALA A 85 0.33 -1.49 16.12
CA ALA A 85 1.63 -1.75 15.50
C ALA A 85 1.91 -3.25 15.47
N GLY A 86 2.28 -3.77 14.30
CA GLY A 86 2.48 -5.20 14.09
C GLY A 86 1.24 -5.97 13.64
N ASN A 87 0.06 -5.35 13.63
CA ASN A 87 -1.14 -5.91 13.00
C ASN A 87 -1.33 -5.35 11.58
N TRP A 88 -1.67 -6.24 10.67
CA TRP A 88 -1.85 -6.04 9.24
C TRP A 88 -3.29 -6.42 8.88
N PRO A 89 -4.21 -5.45 8.86
CA PRO A 89 -5.56 -5.65 8.32
C PRO A 89 -5.45 -6.15 6.89
N SER A 90 -6.01 -7.33 6.66
CA SER A 90 -5.88 -8.10 5.42
C SER A 90 -7.25 -8.62 4.99
N HIS A 91 -7.41 -8.90 3.70
CA HIS A 91 -8.65 -9.44 3.14
C HIS A 91 -8.30 -10.15 1.82
N VAL A 92 -8.93 -11.29 1.54
CA VAL A 92 -8.74 -12.05 0.30
C VAL A 92 -9.92 -11.81 -0.62
N TYR A 93 -9.66 -11.48 -1.88
CA TYR A 93 -10.71 -11.20 -2.86
C TYR A 93 -10.28 -11.60 -4.28
N ILE A 94 -11.26 -11.70 -5.19
CA ILE A 94 -11.04 -11.78 -6.64
C ILE A 94 -11.33 -10.41 -7.22
N GLU A 95 -10.39 -9.87 -8.01
CA GLU A 95 -10.55 -8.59 -8.68
C GLU A 95 -11.20 -8.76 -10.05
N TRP A 96 -12.11 -7.86 -10.38
CA TRP A 96 -12.75 -7.79 -11.70
C TRP A 96 -12.55 -6.41 -12.29
N HIS A 97 -12.01 -6.37 -13.50
CA HIS A 97 -11.93 -5.17 -14.32
C HIS A 97 -13.05 -5.21 -15.37
N PRO A 98 -14.14 -4.43 -15.22
CA PRO A 98 -15.18 -4.35 -16.22
C PRO A 98 -14.60 -3.86 -17.55
N THR A 99 -15.06 -4.44 -18.67
CA THR A 99 -14.79 -3.87 -20.00
C THR A 99 -15.45 -2.50 -20.13
N THR A 100 -15.05 -1.70 -21.12
CA THR A 100 -15.67 -0.39 -21.39
C THR A 100 -17.18 -0.49 -21.56
N GLU A 101 -17.66 -1.52 -22.26
CA GLU A 101 -19.11 -1.76 -22.46
C GLU A 101 -19.81 -2.14 -21.16
N GLN A 102 -19.20 -3.02 -20.35
CA GLN A 102 -19.74 -3.41 -19.05
C GLN A 102 -19.77 -2.23 -18.07
N HIS A 103 -18.73 -1.39 -18.08
CA HIS A 103 -18.66 -0.18 -17.27
C HIS A 103 -19.79 0.79 -17.62
N ALA A 104 -19.98 1.09 -18.91
CA ALA A 104 -21.07 1.96 -19.37
C ALA A 104 -22.45 1.43 -18.95
N LEU A 105 -22.69 0.13 -19.14
CA LEU A 105 -23.93 -0.53 -18.71
C LEU A 105 -24.15 -0.39 -17.20
N LEU A 106 -23.11 -0.60 -16.39
CA LEU A 106 -23.20 -0.48 -14.95
C LEU A 106 -23.45 0.96 -14.49
N VAL A 107 -22.86 1.96 -15.17
CA VAL A 107 -23.12 3.38 -14.91
C VAL A 107 -24.59 3.71 -15.19
N ASP A 108 -25.09 3.34 -16.38
CA ASP A 108 -26.50 3.56 -16.75
C ASP A 108 -27.46 2.87 -15.77
N PHE A 109 -27.10 1.66 -15.33
CA PHE A 109 -27.84 0.92 -14.32
C PHE A 109 -27.86 1.65 -12.97
N LEU A 110 -26.72 2.18 -12.50
CA LEU A 110 -26.67 2.94 -11.25
C LEU A 110 -27.47 4.24 -11.32
N ASP A 111 -27.46 4.92 -12.45
CA ASP A 111 -28.28 6.11 -12.68
C ASP A 111 -29.77 5.79 -12.64
N ALA A 112 -30.18 4.68 -13.25
CA ALA A 112 -31.55 4.18 -13.16
C ALA A 112 -31.92 3.80 -11.71
N ALA A 113 -31.03 3.10 -11.00
CA ALA A 113 -31.24 2.72 -9.60
C ALA A 113 -31.35 3.93 -8.67
N GLN A 114 -30.52 4.96 -8.87
CA GLN A 114 -30.59 6.21 -8.10
C GLN A 114 -31.93 6.94 -8.30
N LYS A 115 -32.46 6.95 -9.54
CA LYS A 115 -33.77 7.53 -9.82
C LYS A 115 -34.89 6.78 -9.07
N GLN A 116 -34.79 5.46 -8.96
CA GLN A 116 -35.75 4.64 -8.21
C GLN A 116 -35.64 4.85 -6.69
N LEU A 117 -34.43 5.05 -6.16
CA LEU A 117 -34.20 5.35 -4.74
C LEU A 117 -34.69 6.76 -4.33
N GLY A 118 -34.91 7.64 -5.30
CA GLY A 118 -35.31 9.03 -5.07
C GLY A 118 -34.19 9.88 -4.48
N THR A 119 -34.55 10.92 -3.73
CA THR A 119 -33.59 11.89 -3.15
C THR A 119 -33.20 11.59 -1.71
N THR A 120 -33.88 10.65 -1.05
CA THR A 120 -33.65 10.34 0.37
C THR A 120 -32.33 9.60 0.59
N HIS A 121 -31.90 8.79 -0.38
CA HIS A 121 -30.68 7.99 -0.28
C HIS A 121 -29.80 8.24 -1.50
N ARG A 122 -28.50 8.44 -1.26
CA ARG A 122 -27.51 8.64 -2.32
C ARG A 122 -26.69 7.37 -2.52
N LEU A 123 -26.66 6.86 -3.74
CA LEU A 123 -25.74 5.84 -4.19
C LEU A 123 -24.38 6.47 -4.46
N HIS A 124 -23.35 5.89 -3.85
CA HIS A 124 -21.97 6.21 -4.13
C HIS A 124 -21.40 5.14 -5.05
N SER A 125 -21.04 5.52 -6.28
CA SER A 125 -20.48 4.61 -7.26
C SER A 125 -19.04 4.23 -6.90
N PHE A 126 -18.67 2.97 -7.15
CA PHE A 126 -17.29 2.48 -7.09
C PHE A 126 -16.72 2.15 -8.48
N LEU A 127 -17.42 2.54 -9.55
CA LEU A 127 -17.02 2.21 -10.92
C LEU A 127 -16.04 3.20 -11.53
N THR A 128 -15.99 4.43 -11.01
CA THR A 128 -15.24 5.53 -11.61
C THR A 128 -14.59 6.37 -10.51
N SER A 129 -13.32 6.73 -10.70
CA SER A 129 -12.58 7.61 -9.80
C SER A 129 -12.94 9.08 -10.01
N ASP A 130 -12.48 9.95 -9.11
CA ASP A 130 -12.66 11.40 -9.23
C ASP A 130 -11.94 11.99 -10.46
N LEU A 131 -10.98 11.25 -11.04
CA LEU A 131 -10.29 11.59 -12.27
C LEU A 131 -10.91 10.93 -13.52
N ASN A 132 -12.15 10.43 -13.40
CA ASN A 132 -12.89 9.73 -14.46
C ASN A 132 -12.23 8.44 -14.99
N ALA A 133 -11.35 7.82 -14.20
CA ALA A 133 -10.77 6.53 -14.55
C ALA A 133 -11.68 5.38 -14.10
N PRO A 134 -11.90 4.33 -14.92
CA PRO A 134 -12.64 3.16 -14.49
C PRO A 134 -11.90 2.45 -13.36
N LEU A 135 -12.65 2.00 -12.36
CA LEU A 135 -12.13 1.32 -11.18
C LEU A 135 -12.50 -0.17 -11.21
N PRO A 136 -11.62 -1.05 -10.70
CA PRO A 136 -11.96 -2.45 -10.54
C PRO A 136 -13.00 -2.64 -9.43
N LEU A 137 -13.80 -3.69 -9.60
CA LEU A 137 -14.67 -4.25 -8.57
C LEU A 137 -14.07 -5.53 -8.02
N HIS A 138 -14.68 -6.12 -7.00
CA HIS A 138 -14.17 -7.36 -6.43
C HIS A 138 -15.27 -8.25 -5.84
N ILE A 139 -14.94 -9.54 -5.70
CA ILE A 139 -15.70 -10.54 -4.95
C ILE A 139 -14.90 -10.87 -3.69
N SER A 140 -15.45 -10.55 -2.52
CA SER A 140 -14.83 -10.83 -1.23
C SER A 140 -14.84 -12.33 -0.94
N LEU A 141 -13.68 -12.92 -0.63
CA LEU A 141 -13.53 -14.35 -0.29
C LEU A 141 -13.29 -14.57 1.21
N SER A 142 -12.98 -13.52 1.96
CA SER A 142 -12.82 -13.58 3.41
C SER A 142 -13.52 -12.43 4.11
N LYS A 143 -13.73 -12.55 5.42
CA LYS A 143 -13.93 -11.36 6.28
C LYS A 143 -12.60 -10.62 6.42
N SER A 144 -12.62 -9.45 7.07
CA SER A 144 -11.38 -8.77 7.46
C SER A 144 -10.57 -9.68 8.40
N LEU A 145 -9.30 -9.87 8.07
CA LEU A 145 -8.31 -10.65 8.80
C LEU A 145 -7.33 -9.70 9.48
N SER A 146 -6.88 -10.02 10.69
CA SER A 146 -5.79 -9.29 11.35
C SER A 146 -4.54 -10.16 11.39
N LEU A 147 -3.71 -10.07 10.35
CA LEU A 147 -2.43 -10.78 10.31
C LEU A 147 -1.42 -10.06 11.20
N THR A 148 -0.48 -10.77 11.80
CA THR A 148 0.63 -10.18 12.53
C THR A 148 1.85 -10.10 11.63
N THR A 149 2.81 -9.23 11.93
CA THR A 149 4.09 -9.17 11.20
C THR A 149 4.76 -10.54 11.13
N ALA A 150 4.63 -11.36 12.17
CA ALA A 150 5.23 -12.69 12.23
C ALA A 150 4.57 -13.72 11.30
N ASN A 151 3.29 -13.54 10.94
CA ASN A 151 2.54 -14.55 10.17
C ASN A 151 2.11 -14.10 8.77
N LYS A 152 2.19 -12.80 8.44
CA LYS A 152 1.71 -12.27 7.16
C LYS A 152 2.34 -12.96 5.94
N ASP A 153 3.65 -13.22 6.02
CA ASP A 153 4.42 -13.77 4.90
C ASP A 153 4.13 -15.27 4.75
N ALA A 154 4.13 -16.01 5.86
CA ALA A 154 3.75 -17.42 5.86
C ALA A 154 2.32 -17.65 5.36
N PHE A 155 1.38 -16.76 5.71
CA PHE A 155 0.01 -16.79 5.19
C PHE A 155 -0.03 -16.57 3.67
N LEU A 156 0.66 -15.54 3.17
CA LEU A 156 0.72 -15.24 1.74
C LEU A 156 1.36 -16.37 0.95
N ASP A 157 2.45 -16.95 1.46
CA ASP A 157 3.15 -18.07 0.83
C ASP A 157 2.28 -19.33 0.78
N ALA A 158 1.57 -19.64 1.87
CA ALA A 158 0.64 -20.76 1.92
C ALA A 158 -0.52 -20.57 0.94
N LEU A 159 -1.14 -19.39 0.92
CA LEU A 159 -2.22 -19.06 0.00
C LEU A 159 -1.74 -19.16 -1.46
N THR A 160 -0.62 -18.53 -1.79
CA THR A 160 -0.04 -18.56 -3.14
C THR A 160 0.32 -19.97 -3.58
N SER A 161 0.86 -20.78 -2.67
CA SER A 161 1.18 -22.19 -2.93
C SER A 161 -0.07 -23.03 -3.17
N SER A 162 -1.16 -22.76 -2.43
CA SER A 162 -2.45 -23.42 -2.63
C SER A 162 -3.15 -23.03 -3.92
N LEU A 163 -2.76 -21.91 -4.56
CA LEU A 163 -3.34 -21.43 -5.81
C LEU A 163 -2.53 -21.84 -7.04
N ARG A 164 -1.37 -22.49 -6.87
CA ARG A 164 -0.56 -22.91 -8.03
C ARG A 164 -1.32 -23.93 -8.89
N PRO A 165 -1.10 -23.96 -10.21
CA PRO A 165 -1.76 -24.92 -11.11
C PRO A 165 -1.50 -26.40 -10.77
N THR A 166 -0.41 -26.68 -10.04
CA THR A 166 -0.07 -28.02 -9.56
C THR A 166 -0.81 -28.44 -8.29
N SER A 167 -1.52 -27.50 -7.65
CA SER A 167 -2.33 -27.79 -6.47
C SER A 167 -3.64 -28.46 -6.87
N ALA A 168 -4.18 -29.33 -6.01
CA ALA A 168 -5.50 -29.92 -6.22
C ALA A 168 -6.65 -28.91 -6.10
N ALA A 169 -6.39 -27.72 -5.54
CA ALA A 169 -7.41 -26.73 -5.21
C ALA A 169 -7.83 -25.86 -6.41
N VAL A 170 -6.93 -25.59 -7.36
CA VAL A 170 -7.21 -24.74 -8.53
C VAL A 170 -7.04 -25.53 -9.82
N LYS A 171 -8.14 -25.81 -10.50
CA LYS A 171 -8.17 -26.60 -11.76
C LYS A 171 -7.95 -25.77 -13.02
N GLY A 172 -7.79 -24.45 -12.89
CA GLY A 172 -7.62 -23.51 -13.98
C GLY A 172 -8.55 -22.31 -13.87
N PRO A 173 -8.57 -21.43 -14.89
CA PRO A 173 -9.49 -20.31 -14.96
C PRO A 173 -10.95 -20.79 -14.94
N PHE A 174 -11.81 -20.00 -14.31
CA PHE A 174 -13.26 -20.25 -14.29
C PHE A 174 -14.00 -18.95 -14.59
N THR A 175 -15.25 -19.09 -15.01
CA THR A 175 -16.13 -17.95 -15.30
C THR A 175 -17.06 -17.74 -14.12
N VAL A 176 -17.23 -16.48 -13.73
CA VAL A 176 -18.23 -16.05 -12.75
C VAL A 176 -19.31 -15.27 -13.48
N SER A 177 -20.56 -15.63 -13.25
CA SER A 177 -21.73 -14.97 -13.83
C SER A 177 -22.65 -14.50 -12.71
N PRO A 178 -22.40 -13.31 -12.12
CA PRO A 178 -23.23 -12.81 -11.03
C PRO A 178 -24.69 -12.64 -11.48
N SER A 179 -25.62 -13.19 -10.72
CA SER A 179 -27.06 -13.13 -10.97
C SER A 179 -27.75 -12.33 -9.85
N GLY A 180 -28.95 -11.81 -10.12
CA GLY A 180 -29.71 -11.08 -9.11
C GLY A 180 -29.10 -9.75 -8.65
N LEU A 181 -29.73 -9.13 -7.66
CA LEU A 181 -29.35 -7.86 -7.07
C LEU A 181 -29.80 -7.85 -5.60
N ALA A 182 -28.92 -7.43 -4.71
CA ALA A 182 -29.24 -7.34 -3.28
C ALA A 182 -28.61 -6.10 -2.64
N PHE A 183 -29.19 -5.64 -1.53
CA PHE A 183 -28.53 -4.71 -0.63
C PHE A 183 -27.88 -5.50 0.50
N TYR A 184 -26.56 -5.42 0.60
CA TYR A 184 -25.78 -5.99 1.69
C TYR A 184 -25.50 -4.90 2.74
N LYS A 185 -26.06 -5.04 3.93
CA LYS A 185 -25.71 -4.17 5.06
C LYS A 185 -24.44 -4.70 5.72
N SER A 186 -23.42 -3.85 5.82
CA SER A 186 -22.19 -4.21 6.54
C SER A 186 -22.53 -4.51 8.01
N PRO A 187 -22.05 -5.62 8.58
CA PRO A 187 -22.24 -5.89 10.00
C PRO A 187 -21.43 -4.93 10.89
N ASP A 188 -20.36 -4.36 10.32
CA ASP A 188 -19.39 -3.54 11.03
C ASP A 188 -19.59 -2.03 10.76
N SER A 189 -20.65 -1.62 10.06
CA SER A 189 -20.95 -0.21 9.85
C SER A 189 -22.42 0.05 9.53
N ASP A 190 -22.81 1.32 9.49
CA ASP A 190 -24.11 1.78 9.04
C ASP A 190 -24.28 1.77 7.51
N ARG A 191 -23.30 1.21 6.77
CA ARG A 191 -23.26 1.23 5.31
C ARG A 191 -24.03 0.05 4.72
N ALA A 192 -24.77 0.35 3.66
CA ALA A 192 -25.37 -0.64 2.78
C ALA A 192 -24.74 -0.56 1.39
N PHE A 193 -24.52 -1.72 0.78
CA PHE A 193 -23.88 -1.90 -0.51
C PHE A 193 -24.87 -2.52 -1.48
N LEU A 194 -25.04 -1.93 -2.65
CA LEU A 194 -25.78 -2.55 -3.75
C LEU A 194 -24.85 -3.54 -4.45
N VAL A 195 -25.18 -4.82 -4.42
CA VAL A 195 -24.31 -5.90 -4.91
C VAL A 195 -25.03 -6.79 -5.93
N LYS A 196 -24.26 -7.32 -6.88
CA LYS A 196 -24.65 -8.47 -7.70
C LYS A 196 -24.30 -9.74 -6.91
N VAL A 197 -25.21 -10.71 -6.86
CA VAL A 197 -25.00 -11.95 -6.11
C VAL A 197 -24.24 -12.94 -6.98
N VAL A 198 -23.29 -13.66 -6.40
CA VAL A 198 -22.59 -14.77 -7.06
C VAL A 198 -23.09 -16.04 -6.37
N GLU A 199 -23.79 -16.89 -7.11
CA GLU A 199 -24.29 -18.20 -6.66
C GLU A 199 -23.34 -19.33 -7.06
#